data_AF-A0A7V9ZI43-F1
#
_entry.id   AF-A0A7V9ZI43-F1
#
_cell.length_a   1.000
_cell.length_b   1.000
_cell.length_c   1.000
_cell.angle_alpha   90.00
_cell.angle_beta   90.00
_cell.angle_gamma   90.00
#
_symmetry.space_group_name_H-M   'P 1'
#
loop_
_entity.id
_entity.type
_entity.pdbx_description
1 polymer ?
#
loop_
_entity_poly.entity_id
_entity_poly.type
_entity_poly.pdbx_seq_one_letter_code
_entity_poly.pdbx_strand_id
1 'polypeptide(L)' 'MDAAPLCLVTGATGYIGGRLAPALLAAGYRVRVMARSPQKLA' A
#
# COMPACT_ATOMS: atom_id res chain seq x y z
N MET A 1 -8.04 17.62 13.36
CA MET A 1 -8.17 16.16 13.16
C MET A 1 -6.99 15.75 12.34
N ASP A 2 -5.95 15.22 12.97
CA ASP A 2 -4.71 14.87 12.28
C ASP A 2 -5.00 13.75 11.28
N ALA A 3 -4.87 14.06 9.99
CA ALA A 3 -5.04 13.08 8.94
C ALA A 3 -4.00 11.98 9.13
N ALA A 4 -4.43 10.72 9.11
CA ALA A 4 -3.53 9.57 9.23
C ALA A 4 -2.31 9.71 8.29
N PRO A 5 -1.09 9.32 8.72
CA PRO A 5 0.09 9.45 7.89
C PRO A 5 -0.06 8.75 6.53
N LEU A 6 0.51 9.35 5.49
CA LEU A 6 0.55 8.76 4.15
C LEU A 6 1.77 7.84 4.03
N CYS A 7 1.52 6.55 3.77
CA CYS A 7 2.53 5.55 3.48
C CYS A 7 2.65 5.31 1.97
N LEU A 8 3.85 5.48 1.41
CA LEU A 8 4.19 5.01 0.06
C LEU A 8 4.76 3.60 0.15
N VAL A 9 4.10 2.64 -0.49
CA VAL A 9 4.59 1.26 -0.62
C VAL A 9 5.12 1.03 -2.03
N THR A 10 6.42 0.77 -2.14
CA THR A 10 7.05 0.32 -3.39
C THR A 10 6.97 -1.20 -3.49
N GLY A 11 6.80 -1.72 -4.71
CA GLY A 11 6.69 -3.18 -4.90
C GLY A 11 5.41 -3.78 -4.33
N ALA A 12 4.30 -3.03 -4.36
CA ALA A 12 3.00 -3.45 -3.84
C ALA A 12 2.40 -4.69 -4.52
N THR A 13 2.97 -5.13 -5.65
CA THR A 13 2.59 -6.38 -6.34
C THR A 13 3.51 -7.56 -6.01
N GLY A 14 4.49 -7.36 -5.12
CA GLY A 14 5.43 -8.38 -4.67
C GLY A 14 4.95 -9.13 -3.42
N TYR A 15 5.70 -10.14 -3.00
CA TYR A 15 5.33 -11.02 -1.88
C TYR A 15 5.02 -10.27 -0.59
N ILE A 16 5.91 -9.36 -0.18
CA ILE A 16 5.73 -8.56 1.02
C ILE A 16 4.80 -7.38 0.77
N GLY A 17 5.04 -6.61 -0.31
CA GLY A 17 4.27 -5.41 -0.61
C GLY A 17 2.77 -5.67 -0.79
N GLY A 18 2.39 -6.80 -1.40
CA GLY A 18 1.00 -7.18 -1.62
C GLY A 18 0.24 -7.54 -0.34
N ARG A 19 0.96 -7.90 0.74
CA ARG A 19 0.37 -8.15 2.06
C ARG A 19 0.43 -6.92 2.96
N LEU A 20 1.49 -6.12 2.81
CA LEU A 20 1.72 -4.92 3.61
C LEU A 20 0.70 -3.83 3.29
N ALA A 21 0.40 -3.57 2.02
CA ALA A 21 -0.53 -2.50 1.65
C ALA A 21 -1.95 -2.70 2.23
N PRO A 22 -2.58 -3.90 2.14
CA PRO A 22 -3.84 -4.17 2.83
C PRO A 22 -3.75 -4.05 4.36
N ALA A 23 -2.65 -4.51 4.97
CA ALA A 23 -2.45 -4.42 6.42
C ALA A 23 -2.36 -2.96 6.91
N LEU A 24 -1.67 -2.09 6.18
CA LEU A 24 -1.58 -0.66 6.49
C LEU A 24 -2.95 0.03 6.35
N LEU A 25 -3.73 -0.32 5.32
CA LEU A 25 -5.11 0.17 5.18
C LEU A 25 -5.98 -0.27 6.36
N ALA A 26 -5.90 -1.54 6.77
CA ALA A 26 -6.63 -2.07 7.91
C ALA A 26 -6.24 -1.40 9.24
N ALA A 27 -4.99 -0.95 9.36
CA ALA A 27 -4.48 -0.20 10.50
C ALA A 27 -4.85 1.31 10.46
N GLY A 28 -5.59 1.77 9.45
CA GLY A 28 -6.07 3.15 9.35
C GLY A 28 -5.12 4.14 8.69
N TYR A 29 -4.05 3.66 8.05
CA TYR A 29 -3.14 4.53 7.29
C TYR A 29 -3.72 4.91 5.93
N ARG A 30 -3.32 6.07 5.42
CA ARG A 30 -3.48 6.40 4.01
C ARG A 30 -2.38 5.71 3.23
N VAL A 31 -2.73 4.94 2.20
CA VAL A 31 -1.74 4.17 1.43
C VAL A 31 -1.73 4.60 -0.02
N ARG A 32 -0.53 4.83 -0.57
CA ARG A 32 -0.28 4.96 -2.00
C ARG A 32 0.73 3.91 -2.42
N VAL A 33 0.50 3.29 -3.57
CA VAL A 33 1.35 2.20 -4.06
C VAL A 33 2.06 2.61 -5.34
N MET A 34 3.29 2.14 -5.49
CA MET A 34 4.04 2.17 -6.75
C MET A 34 4.33 0.73 -7.19
N ALA A 35 3.87 0.39 -8.38
CA ALA A 35 4.05 -0.92 -8.97
C ALA A 35 4.71 -0.78 -10.34
N ARG A 36 5.65 -1.69 -10.67
CA ARG A 36 6.21 -1.79 -12.02
C ARG A 36 5.15 -2.20 -13.05
N SER A 37 4.19 -3.01 -12.62
CA SER A 37 3.10 -3.54 -13.45
C SER A 37 1.77 -3.34 -12.71
N PRO A 38 1.15 -2.15 -12.81
CA PRO A 38 -0.07 -1.80 -12.06
C PRO A 38 -1.24 -2.77 -12.28
N GLN A 39 -1.31 -3.42 -13.44
CA GLN A 39 -2.31 -4.44 -13.77
C GLN A 39 -2.32 -5.66 -12.84
N LYS A 40 -1.30 -5.82 -11.98
CA LYS A 40 -1.23 -6.90 -10.98
C LYS A 40 -1.87 -6.54 -9.63
N LEU A 41 -2.46 -5.35 -9.47
CA LEU A 41 -3.11 -4.89 -8.22
C LEU A 41 -4.59 -5.30 -8.10
N ALA A 42 -4.99 -6.40 -8.75
CA ALA A 42 -6.38 -6.87 -8.79
C ALA A 42 -6.99 -7.11 -7.40
#